data_AF-A0A629XPC3-F1
#
_entry.id   AF-A0A629XPC3-F1
#
_cell.length_a   1.000
_cell.length_b   1.000
_cell.length_c   1.000
_cell.angle_alpha   90.00
_cell.angle_beta   90.00
_cell.angle_gamma   90.00
#
_symmetry.space_group_name_H-M   'P 1'
#
loop_
_entity.id
_entity.type
_entity.pdbx_description
1 polymer ?
#
loop_
_entity_poly.entity_id
_entity_poly.type
_entity_poly.pdbx_seq_one_letter_code
_entity_poly.pdbx_strand_id
1 'polypeptide(L)'
;ALMTIAQQLEQKGIEKGLQQGLQQGLQQGLQLGEQRGIEKGRSEGEREATLKIARTMLRNGIERNTVMKMTGLTEDDLAQIRH
;
A
#
# COMPACT_ATOMS: atom_id res chain seq x y z
N ALA A 1 -42.42 31.29 -5.63
CA ALA A 1 -42.66 30.88 -4.23
C ALA A 1 -41.51 31.39 -3.39
N LEU A 2 -41.78 32.10 -2.29
CA LEU A 2 -40.75 32.53 -1.34
C LEU A 2 -40.48 31.36 -0.38
N MET A 3 -39.25 30.86 -0.33
CA MET A 3 -38.89 29.85 0.68
C MET A 3 -38.95 30.45 2.08
N THR A 4 -39.34 29.63 3.06
CA THR A 4 -39.31 30.04 4.47
C THR A 4 -37.87 30.05 4.99
N ILE A 5 -37.62 30.82 6.04
CA ILE A 5 -36.31 30.85 6.73
C ILE A 5 -35.90 29.44 7.18
N ALA A 6 -36.85 28.61 7.62
CA ALA A 6 -36.60 27.23 8.02
C ALA A 6 -36.09 26.37 6.85
N GLN A 7 -36.72 26.45 5.67
CA GLN A 7 -36.29 25.74 4.46
C GLN A 7 -34.89 26.17 4.01
N GLN A 8 -34.58 27.47 4.11
CA GLN A 8 -33.24 27.97 3.78
C GLN A 8 -32.16 27.44 4.73
N LEU A 9 -32.46 27.34 6.03
CA LEU A 9 -31.53 26.79 7.02
C LEU A 9 -31.31 25.29 6.82
N GLU A 10 -32.37 24.54 6.56
CA GLU A 10 -32.29 23.11 6.26
C GLU A 10 -31.45 22.84 5.01
N GLN A 11 -31.71 23.57 3.93
CA GLN A 11 -30.96 23.42 2.68
C GLN A 11 -29.48 23.75 2.85
N LYS A 12 -29.15 24.83 3.59
CA LYS A 12 -27.75 25.15 3.95
C LYS A 12 -27.12 24.08 4.84
N GLY A 13 -27.88 23.47 5.73
CA GLY A 13 -27.42 22.37 6.58
C GLY A 13 -27.03 21.15 5.76
N ILE A 14 -27.90 20.75 4.83
CA ILE A 14 -27.65 19.62 3.91
C ILE A 14 -26.44 19.91 3.03
N GLU A 15 -26.35 21.10 2.44
CA GLU A 15 -25.24 21.48 1.57
C GLU A 15 -23.90 21.44 2.32
N LYS A 16 -23.85 22.00 3.52
CA LYS A 16 -22.65 21.95 4.37
C LYS A 16 -22.30 20.53 4.79
N GLY A 17 -23.30 19.73 5.20
CA GLY A 17 -23.10 18.35 5.60
C GLY A 17 -22.53 17.50 4.46
N LEU A 18 -23.07 17.67 3.25
CA LEU A 18 -22.58 16.98 2.06
C LEU A 18 -21.17 17.43 1.70
N GLN A 19 -20.89 18.73 1.72
CA GLN A 19 -19.56 19.26 1.41
C GLN A 19 -18.51 18.75 2.42
N GLN A 20 -18.82 18.78 3.72
CA GLN A 20 -17.94 18.27 4.76
C GLN A 20 -17.74 16.76 4.64
N GLY A 21 -18.81 16.01 4.41
CA GLY A 21 -18.74 14.56 4.24
C GLY A 21 -17.88 14.15 3.03
N LEU A 22 -18.06 14.82 1.89
CA LEU A 22 -17.25 14.60 0.70
C LEU A 22 -15.77 14.95 0.93
N GLN A 23 -15.50 16.09 1.57
CA GLN A 23 -14.13 16.52 1.86
C GLN A 23 -13.42 15.54 2.80
N GLN A 24 -14.09 15.13 3.88
CA GLN A 24 -13.55 14.16 4.84
C GLN A 24 -13.33 12.80 4.18
N GLY A 25 -14.31 12.32 3.41
CA GLY A 25 -14.21 11.04 2.70
C GLY A 25 -13.06 11.03 1.70
N LEU A 26 -12.87 12.10 0.93
CA LEU A 26 -11.77 12.23 -0.01
C LEU A 26 -10.42 12.27 0.70
N GLN A 27 -10.29 13.06 1.78
CA GLN A 27 -9.06 13.16 2.54
C GLN A 27 -8.66 11.82 3.17
N GLN A 28 -9.61 11.13 3.81
CA GLN A 28 -9.37 9.81 4.38
C GLN A 28 -9.01 8.78 3.31
N GLY A 29 -9.71 8.81 2.18
CA GLY A 29 -9.46 7.91 1.06
C GLY A 29 -8.05 8.08 0.48
N LEU A 30 -7.61 9.32 0.26
CA LEU A 30 -6.27 9.63 -0.22
C LEU A 30 -5.20 9.19 0.77
N GLN A 31 -5.36 9.53 2.06
CA GLN A 31 -4.38 9.18 3.10
C GLN A 31 -4.24 7.66 3.25
N LEU A 32 -5.36 6.92 3.27
CA LEU A 32 -5.33 5.47 3.37
C LEU A 32 -4.75 4.83 2.11
N GLY A 33 -5.07 5.37 0.94
CA GLY A 33 -4.53 4.91 -0.34
C GLY A 33 -3.02 5.09 -0.43
N GLU A 34 -2.51 6.26 -0.05
CA GLU A 34 -1.09 6.58 -0.03
C GLU A 34 -0.33 5.68 0.96
N GLN A 35 -0.84 5.54 2.19
CA GLN A 35 -0.20 4.70 3.21
C GLN A 35 -0.10 3.23 2.75
N ARG A 36 -1.20 2.67 2.23
CA ARG A 36 -1.21 1.31 1.68
C ARG A 36 -0.29 1.15 0.49
N GLY A 37 -0.24 2.16 -0.39
CA GLY A 37 0.64 2.17 -1.56
C GLY A 37 2.12 2.16 -1.16
N ILE A 38 2.51 2.99 -0.19
CA ILE A 38 3.87 3.06 0.33
C ILE A 38 4.26 1.75 1.02
N GLU A 39 3.40 1.21 1.88
CA GLU A 39 3.67 -0.04 2.60
C GLU A 39 3.84 -1.22 1.63
N LYS A 40 2.91 -1.36 0.68
CA LYS A 40 2.97 -2.40 -0.36
C LYS A 40 4.22 -2.25 -1.21
N GLY A 41 4.50 -1.03 -1.71
CA GLY A 41 5.68 -0.77 -2.54
C GLY A 41 6.99 -1.04 -1.81
N ARG A 42 7.08 -0.69 -0.52
CA ARG A 42 8.23 -0.99 0.32
C ARG A 42 8.43 -2.50 0.49
N SER A 43 7.36 -3.22 0.83
CA SER A 43 7.41 -4.68 1.03
C SER A 43 7.79 -5.42 -0.26
N GLU A 44 7.18 -5.06 -1.39
CA GLU A 44 7.49 -5.63 -2.70
C GLU A 44 8.94 -5.33 -3.10
N GLY A 45 9.40 -4.09 -2.92
CA GLY A 45 10.77 -3.69 -3.23
C GLY A 45 11.83 -4.38 -2.35
N GLU A 46 11.56 -4.53 -1.05
CA GLU A 46 12.44 -5.25 -0.13
C GLU A 46 12.55 -6.73 -0.50
N ARG A 47 11.43 -7.35 -0.88
CA ARG A 47 11.42 -8.74 -1.32
C ARG A 47 12.13 -8.92 -2.65
N GLU A 48 11.92 -8.04 -3.62
CA GLU A 48 12.62 -8.08 -4.91
C GLU A 48 14.14 -7.89 -4.74
N ALA A 49 14.56 -6.94 -3.89
CA ALA A 49 15.97 -6.72 -3.57
C ALA A 49 16.60 -7.97 -2.93
N THR A 50 15.92 -8.57 -1.95
CA THR A 50 16.36 -9.80 -1.28
C THR A 50 16.51 -10.95 -2.29
N LEU A 51 15.54 -11.15 -3.18
CA LEU A 51 15.63 -12.15 -4.24
C LEU A 51 16.82 -11.89 -5.18
N LYS A 52 17.05 -10.63 -5.61
CA LYS A 52 18.17 -10.24 -6.47
C LYS A 52 19.53 -10.54 -5.83
N ILE A 53 19.66 -10.27 -4.53
CA ILE A 53 20.85 -10.60 -3.74
C ILE A 53 21.03 -12.12 -3.70
N ALA A 54 19.98 -12.89 -3.38
CA ALA A 54 20.01 -14.34 -3.34
C ALA A 54 20.42 -14.95 -4.70
N ARG A 55 19.89 -14.44 -5.83
CA ARG A 55 20.34 -14.87 -7.18
C ARG A 55 21.84 -14.69 -7.35
N THR A 56 22.38 -13.58 -6.87
CA THR A 56 23.81 -13.27 -7.00
C THR A 56 24.65 -14.15 -6.09
N MET A 57 24.20 -14.41 -4.85
CA MET A 57 24.86 -15.34 -3.95
C MET A 57 24.96 -16.75 -4.55
N LEU A 58 23.85 -17.28 -5.07
CA LEU A 58 23.80 -18.61 -5.69
C LEU A 58 24.71 -18.70 -6.93
N ARG A 59 24.73 -17.68 -7.79
CA ARG A 59 25.64 -17.63 -8.95
C ARG A 59 27.12 -17.59 -8.56
N ASN A 60 27.45 -17.06 -7.39
CA ASN A 60 28.81 -17.07 -6.85
C ASN A 60 29.13 -18.35 -6.06
N GLY A 61 28.27 -19.38 -6.15
CA GLY A 61 28.51 -20.68 -5.53
C GLY A 61 28.21 -20.75 -4.03
N ILE A 62 27.53 -19.75 -3.46
CA ILE A 62 27.08 -19.82 -2.07
C ILE A 62 25.97 -20.87 -1.97
N GLU A 63 26.11 -21.80 -1.03
CA GLU A 63 25.15 -22.88 -0.83
C GLU A 63 23.75 -22.35 -0.49
N ARG A 64 22.74 -23.04 -1.04
CA ARG A 64 21.32 -22.70 -0.92
C ARG A 64 20.86 -22.56 0.54
N ASN A 65 21.25 -23.50 1.40
CA ASN A 65 20.96 -23.45 2.83
C ASN A 65 21.56 -22.21 3.52
N THR A 66 22.75 -21.78 3.10
CA THR A 66 23.40 -20.58 3.63
C THR A 66 22.67 -19.32 3.15
N VAL A 67 22.28 -19.27 1.87
CA VAL A 67 21.47 -18.17 1.32
C VAL A 67 20.15 -18.04 2.09
N MET A 68 19.43 -19.14 2.34
CA MET A 68 18.18 -19.11 3.13
C MET A 68 18.40 -18.54 4.53
N LYS A 69 19.44 -18.99 5.24
CA LYS A 69 19.77 -18.48 6.59
C LYS A 69 20.11 -16.99 6.61
N MET A 70 20.79 -16.48 5.57
CA MET A 70 21.22 -15.08 5.51
C MET A 70 20.11 -14.12 5.04
N THR A 71 19.20 -14.59 4.19
CA THR A 71 18.19 -13.76 3.54
C THR A 71 16.78 -13.95 4.09
N GLY A 72 16.56 -15.00 4.90
CA GLY A 72 15.23 -15.37 5.40
C GLY A 72 14.30 -15.95 4.34
N LEU A 73 14.80 -16.19 3.12
CA LEU A 73 14.04 -16.80 2.04
C LEU A 73 13.78 -18.29 2.30
N THR A 74 12.61 -18.75 1.87
CA THR A 74 12.23 -20.17 1.94
C THR A 74 12.80 -20.96 0.76
N GLU A 75 12.72 -22.29 0.81
CA GLU A 75 13.10 -23.13 -0.33
C GLU A 75 12.25 -22.82 -1.56
N ASP A 76 10.94 -22.55 -1.37
CA ASP A 76 10.03 -22.17 -2.44
C ASP A 76 10.41 -20.84 -3.08
N ASP A 77 10.85 -19.87 -2.28
CA ASP A 77 11.34 -18.58 -2.77
C ASP A 77 12.56 -18.76 -3.68
N LEU A 78 13.48 -19.65 -3.28
CA LEU A 78 14.67 -19.95 -4.06
C LEU A 78 14.36 -20.85 -5.26
N ALA A 79 13.32 -21.69 -5.21
CA ALA A 79 12.91 -22.53 -6.34
C ALA A 79 12.47 -21.70 -7.56
N GLN A 80 11.96 -20.50 -7.31
CA GLN A 80 11.62 -19.53 -8.37
C GLN A 80 12.85 -18.84 -8.98
N ILE A 81 14.00 -18.89 -8.29
CA ILE A 81 15.27 -18.38 -8.81
C ILE A 81 15.87 -19.44 -9.73
N ARG A 82 15.51 -19.36 -11.01
CA ARG A 82 16.19 -20.16 -12.05
C ARG A 82 17.62 -19.67 -12.24
N HIS A 83 18.54 -20.64 -12.35
CA HIS A 83 19.98 -20.45 -12.48
C HIS A 83 20.37 -20.27 -13.95
#